data_AF-A0A7D5RA24-F1
#
_entry.id   AF-A0A7D5RA24-F1
#
_cell.length_a   1.000
_cell.length_b   1.000
_cell.length_c   1.000
_cell.angle_alpha   90.00
_cell.angle_beta   90.00
_cell.angle_gamma   90.00
#
_symmetry.space_group_name_H-M   'P 1'
#
loop_
_entity.id
_entity.type
_entity.pdbx_description
1 polymer ?
#
loop_
_entity_poly.entity_id
_entity_poly.type
_entity_poly.pdbx_seq_one_letter_code
_entity_poly.pdbx_strand_id
1 'polypeptide(L)'
;MLSEQDLIDRIVTIKNLNNNCFKYLEESSKGLLTQQIIYAVARLVTKKMEPVRLSEIAQSIFNTTNKAQQDNIRLTIEKTLLKCGIIEKLRYSVRDVRYILTAYRFQKTQNIDSFRGDRLDNIGQVFELPKNLWPIPDEYFLLKTTKNSLEYTLKKINSDFDSGSIPKGKYENMVLDLNDKLEKISTTIRTKYDKLDLLVIK
;
A
#
# COMPACT_ATOMS: atom_id res chain seq x y z
N MET A 1 1.08 20.20 -3.50
CA MET A 1 1.73 18.90 -3.22
C MET A 1 0.63 17.90 -2.95
N LEU A 2 0.74 16.66 -3.42
CA LEU A 2 -0.18 15.61 -2.98
C LEU A 2 0.16 15.30 -1.52
N SER A 3 -0.84 15.22 -0.63
CA SER A 3 -0.61 14.76 0.73
C SER A 3 -0.37 13.25 0.74
N GLU A 4 0.27 12.72 1.79
CA GLU A 4 0.42 11.26 1.97
C GLU A 4 -0.94 10.56 1.99
N GLN A 5 -1.96 11.25 2.53
CA GLN A 5 -3.33 10.76 2.56
C GLN A 5 -3.91 10.60 1.16
N ASP A 6 -3.75 11.62 0.30
CA ASP A 6 -4.20 11.57 -1.10
C ASP A 6 -3.53 10.43 -1.87
N LEU A 7 -2.29 10.09 -1.50
CA LEU A 7 -1.54 8.99 -2.10
C LEU A 7 -2.15 7.63 -1.71
N ILE A 8 -2.41 7.43 -0.41
CA ILE A 8 -3.03 6.21 0.12
C ILE A 8 -4.44 6.06 -0.45
N ASP A 9 -5.19 7.15 -0.56
CA ASP A 9 -6.57 7.13 -1.01
C ASP A 9 -6.76 6.71 -2.47
N ARG A 10 -5.74 6.94 -3.30
CA ARG A 10 -5.69 6.51 -4.71
C ARG A 10 -5.41 5.03 -4.88
N ILE A 11 -4.78 4.41 -3.87
CA ILE A 11 -4.40 3.00 -3.93
C ILE A 11 -5.62 2.16 -3.62
N VAL A 12 -6.01 1.33 -4.59
CA VAL A 12 -7.10 0.38 -4.45
C VAL A 12 -6.62 -0.81 -3.62
N THR A 13 -7.50 -1.29 -2.73
CA THR A 13 -7.25 -2.42 -1.83
C THR A 13 -6.81 -3.68 -2.58
N ILE A 14 -7.51 -4.05 -3.65
CA ILE A 14 -7.20 -5.15 -4.57
C ILE A 14 -7.58 -4.71 -5.99
N LYS A 15 -6.67 -4.86 -6.95
CA LYS A 15 -6.94 -4.57 -8.37
C LYS A 15 -7.18 -5.85 -9.16
N ASN A 16 -8.35 -5.94 -9.78
CA ASN A 16 -8.66 -7.02 -10.72
C ASN A 16 -7.93 -6.78 -12.05
N LEU A 17 -7.16 -7.77 -12.49
CA LEU A 17 -6.43 -7.76 -13.76
C LEU A 17 -6.87 -8.94 -14.62
N ASN A 18 -7.02 -8.71 -15.93
CA ASN A 18 -7.20 -9.81 -16.87
C ASN A 18 -5.91 -10.66 -16.96
N ASN A 19 -6.02 -11.88 -17.49
CA ASN A 19 -4.86 -12.78 -17.66
C ASN A 19 -3.69 -12.13 -18.42
N ASN A 20 -3.99 -11.37 -19.48
CA ASN A 20 -2.99 -10.71 -20.32
C ASN A 20 -2.15 -9.65 -19.58
N CYS A 21 -2.70 -9.05 -18.53
CA CYS A 21 -2.04 -8.08 -17.68
C CYS A 21 -1.42 -8.71 -16.44
N PHE A 22 -2.09 -9.72 -15.87
CA PHE A 22 -1.61 -10.40 -14.68
C PHE A 22 -0.26 -11.10 -14.89
N LYS A 23 0.02 -11.58 -16.11
CA LYS A 23 1.31 -12.20 -16.47
C LYS A 23 2.54 -11.39 -16.08
N TYR A 24 2.44 -10.06 -16.02
CA TYR A 24 3.55 -9.17 -15.65
C TYR A 24 3.94 -9.24 -14.16
N LEU A 25 3.09 -9.83 -13.34
CA LEU A 25 3.31 -10.08 -11.91
C LEU A 25 3.78 -11.51 -11.63
N GLU A 26 3.56 -12.43 -12.59
CA GLU A 26 3.94 -13.84 -12.46
C GLU A 26 5.47 -14.02 -12.58
N GLU A 27 5.99 -15.13 -12.03
CA GLU A 27 7.42 -15.47 -12.05
C GLU A 27 7.99 -15.56 -13.49
N SER A 28 7.14 -15.87 -14.47
CA SER A 28 7.50 -15.88 -15.89
C SER A 28 7.96 -14.52 -16.43
N SER A 29 7.58 -13.43 -15.78
CA SER A 29 8.00 -12.06 -16.12
C SER A 29 9.22 -11.59 -15.34
N LYS A 30 9.86 -12.48 -14.58
CA LYS A 30 11.02 -12.13 -13.78
C LYS A 30 12.18 -11.65 -14.62
N GLY A 31 12.68 -10.46 -14.29
CA GLY A 31 13.76 -9.81 -15.03
C GLY A 31 13.32 -9.04 -16.27
N LEU A 32 12.04 -9.09 -16.67
CA LEU A 32 11.52 -8.22 -17.73
C LEU A 32 11.46 -6.77 -17.27
N LEU A 33 11.67 -5.85 -18.21
CA LEU A 33 11.61 -4.41 -17.94
C LEU A 33 10.26 -3.99 -17.32
N THR A 34 9.15 -4.61 -17.74
CA THR A 34 7.82 -4.36 -17.16
C THR A 34 7.78 -4.62 -15.66
N GLN A 35 8.28 -5.78 -15.22
CA GLN A 35 8.31 -6.13 -13.81
C GLN A 35 9.32 -5.25 -13.05
N GLN A 36 10.50 -5.00 -13.62
CA GLN A 36 11.48 -4.09 -13.03
C GLN A 36 10.88 -2.69 -12.78
N ILE A 37 10.08 -2.17 -13.70
CA ILE A 37 9.37 -0.89 -13.54
C ILE A 37 8.35 -0.95 -12.40
N ILE A 38 7.54 -2.01 -12.31
CA ILE A 38 6.55 -2.17 -11.22
C ILE A 38 7.23 -2.09 -9.85
N TYR A 39 8.30 -2.87 -9.66
CA TYR A 39 9.05 -2.90 -8.40
C TYR A 39 9.83 -1.60 -8.14
N ALA A 40 10.38 -0.98 -9.17
CA ALA A 40 11.06 0.30 -9.04
C ALA A 40 10.10 1.42 -8.59
N VAL A 41 8.91 1.50 -9.20
CA VAL A 41 7.85 2.44 -8.80
C VAL A 41 7.42 2.17 -7.36
N ALA A 42 7.11 0.92 -7.02
CA ALA A 42 6.69 0.53 -5.66
C ALA A 42 7.72 0.97 -4.60
N ARG A 43 8.99 0.66 -4.84
CA ARG A 43 10.11 1.01 -3.95
C ARG A 43 10.31 2.51 -3.81
N LEU A 44 10.32 3.23 -4.92
CA LEU A 44 10.56 4.68 -4.91
C LEU A 44 9.40 5.44 -4.26
N VAL A 45 8.15 5.04 -4.55
CA VAL A 45 6.96 5.63 -3.93
C VAL A 45 6.96 5.39 -2.43
N THR A 46 7.29 4.17 -1.97
CA THR A 46 7.40 3.87 -0.54
C THR A 46 8.48 4.69 0.15
N LYS A 47 9.64 4.83 -0.48
CA LYS A 47 10.76 5.58 0.10
C LYS A 47 10.47 7.07 0.23
N LYS A 48 9.73 7.65 -0.71
CA LYS A 48 9.52 9.10 -0.78
C LYS A 48 8.14 9.54 -0.32
N MET A 49 7.20 8.61 -0.20
CA MET A 49 5.78 8.88 0.02
C MET A 49 5.19 9.87 -1.01
N GLU A 50 5.68 9.80 -2.26
CA GLU A 50 5.19 10.59 -3.38
C GLU A 50 5.23 9.83 -4.71
N PRO A 51 4.42 10.21 -5.71
CA PRO A 51 4.53 9.69 -7.07
C PRO A 51 5.88 10.03 -7.69
N VAL A 52 6.37 9.16 -8.59
CA VAL A 52 7.77 9.17 -9.04
C VAL A 52 7.92 9.59 -10.50
N ARG A 53 9.05 10.21 -10.85
CA ARG A 53 9.38 10.67 -12.20
C ARG A 53 10.10 9.59 -13.01
N LEU A 54 10.03 9.69 -14.34
CA LEU A 54 10.74 8.77 -15.25
C LEU A 54 12.25 8.71 -15.00
N SER A 55 12.87 9.86 -14.75
CA SER A 55 14.31 9.95 -14.45
C SER A 55 14.69 9.14 -13.22
N GLU A 56 13.82 9.09 -12.22
CA GLU A 56 14.05 8.35 -10.97
C GLU A 56 13.90 6.85 -11.19
N ILE A 57 12.90 6.43 -11.96
CA ILE A 57 12.73 5.03 -12.37
C ILE A 57 13.95 4.57 -13.19
N ALA A 58 14.40 5.39 -14.15
CA ALA A 58 15.57 5.11 -14.97
C ALA A 58 16.84 4.98 -14.12
N GLN A 59 17.05 5.91 -13.18
CA GLN A 59 18.16 5.85 -12.24
C GLN A 59 18.10 4.58 -11.38
N SER A 60 16.89 4.15 -10.99
CA SER A 60 16.70 2.99 -10.12
C SER A 60 16.93 1.64 -10.81
N ILE A 61 16.66 1.56 -12.12
CA ILE A 61 16.79 0.32 -12.91
C ILE A 61 18.16 0.23 -13.59
N PHE A 62 18.62 1.32 -14.19
CA PHE A 62 19.80 1.33 -15.06
C PHE A 62 20.99 2.10 -14.48
N ASN A 63 20.88 2.67 -13.28
CA ASN A 63 21.87 3.59 -12.69
C ASN A 63 22.21 4.79 -13.58
N THR A 64 21.27 5.21 -14.43
CA THR A 64 21.43 6.36 -15.34
C THR A 64 20.13 7.12 -15.51
N THR A 65 20.24 8.42 -15.82
CA THR A 65 19.12 9.29 -16.20
C THR A 65 19.09 9.57 -17.71
N ASN A 66 19.77 8.78 -18.54
CA ASN A 66 19.83 8.99 -19.98
C ASN A 66 18.45 8.97 -20.64
N LYS A 67 18.23 9.90 -21.60
CA LYS A 67 16.94 10.11 -22.27
C LYS A 67 16.43 8.85 -22.99
N ALA A 68 17.32 8.08 -23.63
CA ALA A 68 16.96 6.84 -24.30
C ALA A 68 16.35 5.80 -23.33
N GLN A 69 16.91 5.66 -22.13
CA GLN A 69 16.38 4.73 -21.13
C GLN A 69 15.07 5.22 -20.52
N GLN A 70 14.95 6.54 -20.29
CA GLN A 70 13.68 7.14 -19.89
C GLN A 70 12.58 6.91 -20.93
N ASP A 71 12.90 7.00 -22.23
CA ASP A 71 11.94 6.75 -23.31
C ASP A 71 11.54 5.26 -23.38
N ASN A 72 12.47 4.33 -23.18
CA ASN A 72 12.14 2.90 -23.09
C ASN A 72 11.17 2.61 -21.93
N ILE A 73 11.43 3.20 -20.75
CA ILE A 73 10.55 3.09 -19.58
C ILE A 73 9.19 3.72 -19.89
N ARG A 74 9.16 4.93 -20.44
CA ARG A 74 7.93 5.64 -20.81
C ARG A 74 7.08 4.82 -21.76
N LEU A 75 7.68 4.30 -22.83
CA LEU A 75 6.98 3.47 -23.81
C LEU A 75 6.45 2.19 -23.19
N THR A 76 7.23 1.56 -22.30
CA THR A 76 6.78 0.37 -21.57
C THR A 76 5.58 0.68 -20.69
N ILE A 77 5.66 1.75 -19.89
CA ILE A 77 4.54 2.20 -19.04
C ILE A 77 3.31 2.51 -19.89
N GLU A 78 3.45 3.34 -20.93
CA GLU A 78 2.31 3.81 -21.74
C GLU A 78 1.66 2.71 -22.56
N LYS A 79 2.44 1.78 -23.12
CA LYS A 79 1.91 0.72 -23.98
C LYS A 79 1.41 -0.50 -23.21
N THR A 80 1.89 -0.74 -21.99
CA THR A 80 1.56 -1.95 -21.21
C THR A 80 0.94 -1.61 -19.86
N LEU A 81 1.72 -1.07 -18.92
CA LEU A 81 1.32 -0.95 -17.51
C LEU A 81 0.15 0.02 -17.29
N LEU A 82 0.06 1.11 -18.05
CA LEU A 82 -1.10 2.03 -18.03
C LEU A 82 -2.35 1.36 -18.59
N LYS A 83 -2.23 0.66 -19.72
CA LYS A 83 -3.37 -0.05 -20.34
C LYS A 83 -3.92 -1.16 -19.44
N CYS A 84 -3.03 -1.81 -18.71
CA CYS A 84 -3.38 -2.79 -17.69
C CYS A 84 -3.91 -2.17 -16.39
N GLY A 85 -3.87 -0.84 -16.25
CA GLY A 85 -4.29 -0.15 -15.03
C GLY A 85 -3.46 -0.52 -13.80
N ILE A 86 -2.22 -1.00 -13.98
CA ILE A 86 -1.27 -1.32 -12.89
C ILE A 86 -0.60 -0.05 -12.38
N ILE A 87 -0.26 0.85 -13.31
CA ILE A 87 0.30 2.16 -13.02
C ILE A 87 -0.73 3.24 -13.39
N GLU A 88 -0.79 4.29 -12.59
CA GLU A 88 -1.48 5.54 -12.90
C GLU A 88 -0.46 6.62 -13.30
N LYS A 89 -0.83 7.45 -14.28
CA LYS A 89 -0.04 8.60 -14.75
C LYS A 89 -0.67 9.88 -14.22
N LEU A 90 0.03 10.60 -13.36
CA LEU A 90 -0.39 11.86 -12.77
C LEU A 90 0.29 13.03 -13.49
N ARG A 91 -0.50 14.01 -13.94
CA ARG A 91 0.01 15.25 -14.56
C ARG A 91 -0.21 16.41 -13.61
N TYR A 92 0.87 16.97 -13.08
CA TYR A 92 0.84 18.18 -12.26
C TYR A 92 1.00 19.44 -13.12
N SER A 93 1.73 19.32 -14.23
CA SER A 93 1.86 20.38 -15.24
C SER A 93 2.17 19.74 -16.61
N VAL A 94 2.31 20.56 -17.65
CA VAL A 94 2.72 20.11 -18.99
C VAL A 94 4.07 19.36 -18.96
N ARG A 95 4.96 19.71 -18.01
CA ARG A 95 6.31 19.14 -17.90
C ARG A 95 6.52 18.23 -16.68
N ASP A 96 5.62 18.26 -15.69
CA ASP A 96 5.71 17.41 -14.49
C ASP A 96 4.70 16.27 -14.56
N VAL A 97 5.20 15.12 -15.00
CA VAL A 97 4.47 13.86 -15.11
C VAL A 97 5.08 12.86 -14.14
N ARG A 98 4.25 12.26 -13.31
CA ARG A 98 4.66 11.29 -12.31
C ARG A 98 3.82 10.02 -12.39
N TYR A 99 4.33 8.94 -11.80
CA TYR A 99 3.75 7.62 -11.87
C TYR A 99 3.61 7.02 -10.48
N ILE A 100 2.55 6.26 -10.27
CA ILE A 100 2.28 5.53 -9.04
C ILE A 100 1.60 4.20 -9.37
N LEU A 101 1.73 3.19 -8.50
CA LEU A 101 0.93 1.98 -8.61
C LEU A 101 -0.52 2.24 -8.19
N THR A 102 -1.46 1.62 -8.89
CA THR A 102 -2.90 1.72 -8.56
C THR A 102 -3.30 0.79 -7.41
N ALA A 103 -2.51 -0.25 -7.15
CA ALA A 103 -2.72 -1.21 -6.07
C ALA A 103 -1.41 -1.93 -5.74
N TYR A 104 -1.38 -2.56 -4.57
CA TYR A 104 -0.28 -3.42 -4.13
C TYR A 104 -0.69 -4.89 -4.00
N ARG A 105 -1.98 -5.16 -4.26
CA ARG A 105 -2.58 -6.49 -4.33
C ARG A 105 -3.36 -6.60 -5.63
N PHE A 106 -3.19 -7.73 -6.30
CA PHE A 106 -3.77 -7.96 -7.62
C PHE A 106 -4.47 -9.31 -7.65
N GLN A 107 -5.68 -9.34 -8.19
CA GLN A 107 -6.45 -10.56 -8.39
C GLN A 107 -6.57 -10.84 -9.89
N LYS A 108 -6.24 -12.06 -10.28
CA LYS A 108 -6.41 -12.51 -11.66
C LYS A 108 -7.90 -12.75 -11.94
N THR A 109 -8.36 -12.26 -13.08
CA THR A 109 -9.74 -12.38 -13.55
C THR A 109 -9.79 -12.90 -14.97
N GLN A 110 -10.88 -13.58 -15.31
CA GLN A 110 -11.18 -14.05 -16.66
C GLN A 110 -12.59 -13.61 -17.05
N ASN A 111 -12.73 -13.17 -18.29
CA ASN A 111 -14.03 -12.94 -18.89
C ASN A 111 -14.61 -14.29 -19.28
N ILE A 112 -15.83 -14.55 -18.83
CA ILE A 112 -16.63 -15.67 -19.29
C ILE A 112 -17.74 -15.09 -20.16
N ASP A 113 -17.58 -15.27 -21.47
CA ASP A 113 -18.60 -14.92 -22.45
C ASP A 113 -19.69 -15.98 -22.36
N SER A 114 -20.84 -15.61 -21.81
CA SER A 114 -21.98 -16.52 -21.65
C SER A 114 -23.20 -15.98 -22.39
N PHE A 115 -24.05 -16.89 -22.86
CA PHE A 115 -25.34 -16.55 -23.47
C PHE A 115 -26.27 -15.73 -22.54
N ARG A 116 -25.96 -15.66 -21.23
CA ARG A 116 -26.71 -14.92 -20.20
C ARG A 116 -26.07 -13.58 -19.82
N GLY A 117 -25.06 -13.14 -20.56
CA GLY A 117 -24.30 -11.91 -20.33
C GLY A 117 -22.87 -12.18 -19.85
N ASP A 118 -21.98 -11.23 -20.14
CA ASP A 118 -20.57 -11.28 -19.80
C ASP A 118 -20.39 -11.22 -18.27
N ARG A 119 -19.61 -12.14 -17.71
CA ARG A 119 -19.25 -12.15 -16.29
C ARG A 119 -17.75 -12.18 -16.09
N LEU A 120 -17.28 -11.44 -15.08
CA LEU A 120 -15.90 -11.45 -14.63
C LEU A 120 -15.78 -12.42 -13.45
N ASP A 121 -15.09 -13.53 -13.67
CA ASP A 121 -14.78 -14.47 -12.59
C ASP A 121 -13.37 -14.22 -12.06
N ASN A 122 -13.24 -14.25 -10.73
CA ASN A 122 -11.96 -14.19 -10.05
C ASN A 122 -11.33 -15.58 -10.06
N ILE A 123 -10.10 -15.68 -10.55
CA ILE A 123 -9.40 -16.96 -10.71
C ILE A 123 -8.09 -16.91 -9.93
N GLY A 124 -7.88 -17.90 -9.06
CA GLY A 124 -6.63 -18.05 -8.31
C GLY A 124 -6.54 -17.16 -7.07
N GLN A 125 -5.36 -17.14 -6.46
CA GLN A 125 -5.07 -16.38 -5.24
C GLN A 125 -4.74 -14.92 -5.56
N VAL A 126 -4.95 -14.05 -4.57
CA VAL A 126 -4.49 -12.66 -4.62
C VAL A 126 -2.97 -12.65 -4.62
N PHE A 127 -2.37 -12.04 -5.63
CA PHE A 127 -0.94 -11.75 -5.64
C PHE A 127 -0.68 -10.47 -4.83
N GLU A 128 0.28 -10.52 -3.92
CA GLU A 128 0.66 -9.39 -3.09
C GLU A 128 2.12 -9.01 -3.34
N LEU A 129 2.37 -7.72 -3.55
CA LEU A 129 3.74 -7.20 -3.50
C LEU A 129 4.29 -7.34 -2.07
N PRO A 130 5.60 -7.56 -1.89
CA PRO A 130 6.23 -7.54 -0.58
C PRO A 130 5.83 -6.32 0.26
N LYS A 131 5.42 -6.52 1.52
CA LYS A 131 4.88 -5.45 2.39
C LYS A 131 5.86 -4.28 2.61
N ASN A 132 7.17 -4.50 2.46
CA ASN A 132 8.19 -3.45 2.52
C ASN A 132 8.21 -2.51 1.30
N LEU A 133 7.42 -2.80 0.26
CA LEU A 133 7.24 -1.97 -0.92
C LEU A 133 5.92 -1.20 -0.90
N TRP A 134 5.21 -1.21 0.23
CA TRP A 134 3.92 -0.53 0.36
C TRP A 134 4.16 0.85 0.97
N PRO A 135 3.51 1.91 0.45
CA PRO A 135 3.65 3.27 0.94
C PRO A 135 2.83 3.47 2.21
N ILE A 136 3.27 2.80 3.28
CA ILE A 136 2.69 2.89 4.61
C ILE A 136 3.53 3.92 5.39
N PRO A 137 2.93 5.03 5.85
CA PRO A 137 3.65 6.03 6.63
C PRO A 137 4.22 5.44 7.93
N ASP A 138 5.40 5.87 8.34
CA ASP A 138 6.03 5.45 9.60
C ASP A 138 5.13 5.76 10.82
N GLU A 139 4.38 6.85 10.76
CA GLU A 139 3.40 7.24 11.78
C GLU A 139 2.37 6.12 12.05
N TYR A 140 1.92 5.40 11.01
CA TYR A 140 1.00 4.27 11.19
C TYR A 140 1.64 3.14 12.01
N PHE A 141 2.90 2.78 11.73
CA PHE A 141 3.62 1.76 12.50
C PHE A 141 3.87 2.18 13.95
N LEU A 142 4.20 3.45 14.17
CA LEU A 142 4.35 4.03 15.51
C LEU A 142 3.04 3.93 16.28
N LEU A 143 1.94 4.42 15.71
CA LEU A 143 0.62 4.36 16.35
C LEU A 143 0.20 2.93 16.68
N LYS A 144 0.44 1.98 15.77
CA LYS A 144 0.12 0.56 15.98
C LYS A 144 0.96 -0.06 17.09
N THR A 145 2.25 0.25 17.12
CA THR A 145 3.16 -0.22 18.17
C THR A 145 2.78 0.37 19.52
N THR A 146 2.49 1.67 19.58
CA THR A 146 2.01 2.34 20.80
C THR A 146 0.69 1.75 21.29
N LYS A 147 -0.27 1.50 20.39
CA LYS A 147 -1.53 0.83 20.71
C LYS A 147 -1.28 -0.53 21.37
N ASN A 148 -0.46 -1.39 20.75
CA ASN A 148 -0.16 -2.72 21.28
C ASN A 148 0.53 -2.64 22.66
N SER A 149 1.45 -1.70 22.86
CA SER A 149 2.11 -1.48 24.15
C SER A 149 1.13 -1.02 25.24
N LEU A 150 0.19 -0.15 24.90
CA LEU A 150 -0.87 0.29 25.81
C LEU A 150 -1.84 -0.85 26.16
N GLU A 151 -2.26 -1.65 25.18
CA GLU A 151 -3.08 -2.85 25.40
C GLU A 151 -2.37 -3.86 26.32
N TYR A 152 -1.07 -4.08 26.11
CA TYR A 152 -0.26 -4.91 26.98
C TYR A 152 -0.19 -4.36 28.41
N THR A 153 0.00 -3.05 28.55
CA THR A 153 0.06 -2.37 29.85
C THR A 153 -1.27 -2.46 30.58
N LEU A 154 -2.39 -2.29 29.87
CA LEU A 154 -3.73 -2.42 30.41
C LEU A 154 -4.01 -3.85 30.88
N LYS A 155 -3.62 -4.87 30.11
CA LYS A 155 -3.70 -6.27 30.54
C LYS A 155 -2.91 -6.54 31.82
N LYS A 156 -1.71 -5.97 31.93
CA LYS A 156 -0.88 -6.10 33.13
C LYS A 156 -1.52 -5.42 34.34
N ILE A 157 -2.02 -4.19 34.19
CA ILE A 157 -2.70 -3.46 35.28
C ILE A 157 -3.94 -4.20 35.76
N ASN A 158 -4.72 -4.79 34.85
CA ASN A 158 -5.87 -5.62 35.21
C ASN A 158 -5.43 -6.84 36.04
N SER A 159 -4.37 -7.54 35.60
CA SER A 159 -3.80 -8.67 36.37
C SER A 159 -3.23 -8.25 37.74
N ASP A 160 -2.60 -7.08 37.83
CA ASP A 160 -2.04 -6.54 39.07
C ASP A 160 -3.15 -6.10 40.04
N PHE A 161 -4.31 -5.67 39.52
CA PHE A 161 -5.51 -5.40 40.31
C PHE A 161 -6.18 -6.69 40.80
N ASP A 162 -6.35 -7.67 39.91
CA ASP A 162 -6.94 -8.98 40.25
C ASP A 162 -6.12 -9.73 41.31
N SER A 163 -4.80 -9.53 41.32
CA SER A 163 -3.89 -10.06 42.35
C SER A 163 -3.85 -9.24 43.65
N GLY A 164 -4.60 -8.13 43.74
CA GLY A 164 -4.67 -7.28 44.92
C GLY A 164 -3.48 -6.33 45.11
N SER A 165 -2.59 -6.21 44.12
CA SER A 165 -1.38 -5.38 44.19
C SER A 165 -1.66 -3.88 44.01
N ILE A 166 -2.84 -3.52 43.49
CA ILE A 166 -3.22 -2.13 43.19
C ILE A 166 -4.52 -1.75 43.93
N PRO A 167 -4.56 -0.63 44.67
CA PRO A 167 -5.79 -0.11 45.26
C PRO A 167 -6.80 0.34 44.19
N LYS A 168 -8.09 0.10 44.44
CA LYS A 168 -9.20 0.39 43.51
C LYS A 168 -9.19 1.81 42.92
N GLY A 169 -9.03 2.85 43.76
CA GLY A 169 -9.02 4.23 43.26
C GLY A 169 -7.82 4.58 42.36
N LYS A 170 -6.68 3.90 42.54
CA LYS A 170 -5.50 4.07 41.68
C LYS A 170 -5.68 3.31 40.37
N TYR A 171 -6.29 2.13 40.43
CA TYR A 171 -6.65 1.33 39.27
C TYR A 171 -7.63 2.06 38.35
N GLU A 172 -8.73 2.61 38.89
CA GLU A 172 -9.75 3.30 38.11
C GLU A 172 -9.17 4.49 37.32
N ASN A 173 -8.35 5.32 37.97
CA ASN A 173 -7.67 6.45 37.30
C ASN A 173 -6.70 6.00 36.21
N MET A 174 -5.94 4.92 36.44
CA MET A 174 -4.99 4.38 35.46
C MET A 174 -5.69 3.79 34.23
N VAL A 175 -6.78 3.04 34.46
CA VAL A 175 -7.56 2.43 33.38
C VAL A 175 -8.26 3.49 32.55
N LEU A 176 -8.83 4.53 33.17
CA LEU A 176 -9.44 5.66 32.46
C LEU A 176 -8.44 6.36 31.54
N ASP A 177 -7.27 6.76 32.05
CA ASP A 177 -6.25 7.45 31.23
C ASP A 177 -5.71 6.57 30.09
N LEU A 178 -5.50 5.27 30.34
CA LEU A 178 -5.05 4.34 29.30
C LEU A 178 -6.11 4.08 28.24
N ASN A 179 -7.39 3.95 28.63
CA ASN A 179 -8.49 3.78 27.69
C ASN A 179 -8.68 5.05 26.84
N ASP A 180 -8.61 6.24 27.43
CA ASP A 180 -8.67 7.50 26.69
C ASP A 180 -7.55 7.59 25.64
N LYS A 181 -6.32 7.20 26.02
CA LYS A 181 -5.17 7.14 25.08
C LYS A 181 -5.38 6.10 23.98
N LEU A 182 -5.87 4.92 24.33
CA LEU A 182 -6.18 3.85 23.38
C LEU A 182 -7.28 4.26 22.40
N GLU A 183 -8.32 4.95 22.88
CA GLU A 183 -9.42 5.43 22.06
C GLU A 183 -8.95 6.52 21.09
N LYS A 184 -8.13 7.47 21.55
CA LYS A 184 -7.52 8.49 20.69
C LYS A 184 -6.69 7.87 19.58
N ILE A 185 -5.79 6.94 19.92
CA ILE A 185 -4.95 6.25 18.92
C ILE A 185 -5.81 5.43 17.95
N SER A 186 -6.78 4.67 18.47
CA SER A 186 -7.67 3.86 17.64
C SER A 186 -8.52 4.72 16.71
N THR A 187 -8.97 5.89 17.18
CA THR A 187 -9.71 6.86 16.38
C THR A 187 -8.81 7.43 15.29
N THR A 188 -7.58 7.84 15.60
CA THR A 188 -6.63 8.34 14.59
C THR A 188 -6.30 7.28 13.54
N ILE A 189 -6.06 6.04 13.94
CA ILE A 189 -5.84 4.93 13.00
C ILE A 189 -7.08 4.74 12.12
N ARG A 190 -8.28 4.73 12.71
CA ARG A 190 -9.53 4.55 11.96
C ARG A 190 -9.86 5.72 11.03
N THR A 191 -9.54 6.97 11.40
CA THR A 191 -9.92 8.14 10.59
C THR A 191 -8.88 8.47 9.53
N LYS A 192 -7.59 8.36 9.86
CA LYS A 192 -6.48 8.71 8.96
C LYS A 192 -6.02 7.51 8.14
N TYR A 193 -6.06 6.31 8.71
CA TYR A 193 -5.43 5.11 8.16
C TYR A 193 -6.40 3.94 7.97
N ASP A 194 -7.70 4.20 7.83
CA ASP A 194 -8.76 3.18 7.65
C ASP A 194 -8.39 2.15 6.58
N LYS A 195 -7.86 2.64 5.44
CA LYS A 195 -7.52 1.81 4.30
C LYS A 195 -6.27 0.98 4.55
N LEU A 196 -5.36 1.50 5.38
CA LEU A 196 -4.11 0.82 5.73
C LEU A 196 -4.36 -0.37 6.65
N ASP A 197 -5.35 -0.33 7.55
CA ASP A 197 -5.68 -1.50 8.37
C ASP A 197 -6.15 -2.68 7.51
N LEU A 198 -6.95 -2.43 6.47
CA LEU A 198 -7.34 -3.46 5.49
C LEU A 198 -6.17 -3.98 4.65
N LEU A 199 -5.13 -3.16 4.50
CA LEU A 199 -3.92 -3.44 3.73
C LEU A 199 -2.92 -4.26 4.56
N VAL A 200 -2.75 -3.95 5.85
CA VAL A 200 -1.72 -4.52 6.71
C VAL A 200 -2.21 -5.76 7.48
N ILE A 201 -3.48 -5.79 7.89
CA ILE A 201 -4.06 -6.85 8.71
C ILE A 201 -4.56 -7.99 7.83
N LYS A 202 -3.64 -8.90 7.50
CA LYS A 202 -3.81 -10.34 7.28
C LYS A 202 -2.42 -10.98 7.29
#